data_AF-A0A7W8Z6R9-F1
#
_entry.id   AF-A0A7W8Z6R9-F1
#
_cell.length_a   1.000
_cell.length_b   1.000
_cell.length_c   1.000
_cell.angle_alpha   90.00
_cell.angle_beta   90.00
_cell.angle_gamma   90.00
#
_symmetry.space_group_name_H-M   'P 1'
#
loop_
_entity.id
_entity.type
_entity.pdbx_description
1 polymer ?
#
loop_
_entity_poly.entity_id
_entity_poly.type
_entity_poly.pdbx_seq_one_letter_code
_entity_poly.pdbx_strand_id
1 'polypeptide(L)'
;MTGPLRPEFHEGQVLAAADLSATVAHARGAAARQARYLHEWGIAEGLELVTAPRTDPLTGARHVEVSLAAGMAVDGTGREIVVAEPVVLRESDFEDVNGADLPTGEPYPVFLASADREPSRSPVAGSCGGTAGRTRVEETYQVLFGRLGDERLVADQRPPEVGAAPADPPVRWLVLLGYVRWTDGHFAGVEVAARGVARRHAGVRADTVSARAGSLTLRADPAAREGRPALVLSGGDPPSLVFGLYQGNGTVDPLMTVAANGNLSIQGSFSGRISVGSVLVQSGTATDGTLLPLPAGVTPEQVADGRVVLHVHLTPRVPATRSDSALHSTVEAAVGPDRRVRCRIRVFDPLASPVEVHDRPGAVDFLVLAAVAAADGGGRG
;
A
#
# COMPACT_ATOMS: atom_id res chain seq x y z
N MET A 1 30.32 15.91 -25.12
CA MET A 1 29.51 16.05 -23.89
C MET A 1 30.45 16.35 -22.74
N THR A 2 30.33 17.50 -22.09
CA THR A 2 31.20 17.87 -20.96
C THR A 2 30.51 17.53 -19.65
N GLY A 3 31.18 16.72 -18.81
CA GLY A 3 30.70 16.38 -17.48
C GLY A 3 30.72 17.56 -16.50
N PRO A 4 30.28 17.37 -15.25
CA PRO A 4 30.32 18.41 -14.24
C PRO A 4 31.75 18.89 -13.99
N LEU A 5 31.97 20.20 -14.00
CA LEU A 5 33.27 20.81 -13.72
C LEU A 5 33.44 21.00 -12.22
N ARG A 6 34.63 20.65 -11.72
CA ARG A 6 35.05 20.90 -10.34
C ARG A 6 36.13 21.99 -10.35
N PRO A 7 36.02 23.05 -9.54
CA PRO A 7 37.09 24.04 -9.41
C PRO A 7 38.38 23.41 -8.89
N GLU A 8 39.52 23.85 -9.43
CA GLU A 8 40.85 23.55 -8.92
C GLU A 8 41.54 24.86 -8.60
N PHE A 9 42.32 24.85 -7.52
CA PHE A 9 42.99 26.04 -6.99
C PHE A 9 44.50 25.80 -6.93
N HIS A 10 45.27 26.83 -7.27
CA HIS A 10 46.73 26.78 -7.27
C HIS A 10 47.33 27.85 -6.36
N GLU A 11 48.54 27.60 -5.86
CA GLU A 11 49.26 28.57 -5.04
C GLU A 11 49.52 29.86 -5.85
N GLY A 12 49.25 31.01 -5.22
CA GLY A 12 49.38 32.32 -5.86
C GLY A 12 48.22 32.71 -6.78
N GLN A 13 47.17 31.87 -6.93
CA GLN A 13 45.98 32.24 -7.69
C GLN A 13 45.19 33.36 -6.99
N VAL A 14 44.78 34.37 -7.76
CA VAL A 14 43.82 35.37 -7.32
C VAL A 14 42.40 34.81 -7.51
N LEU A 15 41.66 34.64 -6.42
CA LEU A 15 40.30 34.11 -6.44
C LEU A 15 39.30 35.16 -6.94
N ALA A 16 38.53 34.81 -7.96
CA ALA A 16 37.40 35.60 -8.42
C ALA A 16 36.08 35.11 -7.79
N ALA A 17 35.06 35.96 -7.81
CA ALA A 17 33.71 35.57 -7.38
C ALA A 17 33.16 34.39 -8.20
N ALA A 18 33.58 34.25 -9.46
CA ALA A 18 33.23 33.12 -10.32
C ALA A 18 33.77 31.80 -9.78
N ASP A 19 34.98 31.78 -9.21
CA ASP A 19 35.59 30.56 -8.66
C ASP A 19 34.81 30.08 -7.42
N LEU A 20 34.45 31.01 -6.54
CA LEU A 20 33.63 30.73 -5.36
C LEU A 20 32.20 30.27 -5.76
N SER A 21 31.61 30.93 -6.75
CA SER A 21 30.29 30.56 -7.28
C SER A 21 30.32 29.16 -7.90
N ALA A 22 31.39 28.80 -8.59
CA ALA A 22 31.58 27.48 -9.16
C ALA A 22 31.71 26.40 -8.08
N THR A 23 32.34 26.68 -6.94
CA THR A 23 32.36 25.76 -5.79
C THR A 23 30.95 25.49 -5.25
N VAL A 24 30.15 26.55 -5.05
CA VAL A 24 28.76 26.42 -4.57
C VAL A 24 27.90 25.65 -5.59
N ALA A 25 27.99 26.00 -6.87
CA ALA A 25 27.24 25.35 -7.93
C ALA A 25 27.63 23.86 -8.08
N HIS A 26 28.91 23.51 -7.93
CA HIS A 26 29.37 22.13 -7.96
C HIS A 26 28.74 21.30 -6.83
N ALA A 27 28.74 21.83 -5.61
CA ALA A 27 28.15 21.17 -4.44
C ALA A 27 26.62 21.02 -4.59
N ARG A 28 25.89 22.09 -4.95
CA ARG A 28 24.44 22.04 -5.22
C ARG A 28 24.11 21.06 -6.33
N GLY A 29 24.92 21.02 -7.39
CA GLY A 29 24.79 20.07 -8.48
C GLY A 29 24.99 18.62 -8.04
N ALA A 30 25.94 18.34 -7.16
CA ALA A 30 26.16 17.00 -6.62
C ALA A 30 24.96 16.54 -5.78
N ALA A 31 24.45 17.38 -4.88
CA ALA A 31 23.27 17.09 -4.07
C ALA A 31 22.02 16.83 -4.92
N ALA A 32 21.74 17.70 -5.89
CA ALA A 32 20.58 17.55 -6.78
C ALA A 32 20.65 16.26 -7.62
N ARG A 33 21.84 15.89 -8.10
CA ARG A 33 22.04 14.60 -8.79
C ARG A 33 21.79 13.43 -7.85
N GLN A 34 22.32 13.46 -6.63
CA GLN A 34 22.10 12.40 -5.65
C GLN A 34 20.61 12.23 -5.34
N ALA A 35 19.91 13.33 -5.05
CA ALA A 35 18.47 13.34 -4.80
C ALA A 35 17.69 12.74 -5.98
N ARG A 36 18.01 13.14 -7.22
CA ARG A 36 17.29 12.69 -8.42
C ARG A 36 17.50 11.21 -8.76
N TYR A 37 18.67 10.64 -8.46
CA TYR A 37 18.98 9.25 -8.85
C TYR A 37 18.69 8.23 -7.77
N LEU A 38 18.89 8.58 -6.50
CA LEU A 38 18.64 7.65 -5.39
C LEU A 38 17.20 7.71 -4.88
N HIS A 39 16.46 8.75 -5.23
CA HIS A 39 15.10 8.97 -4.72
C HIS A 39 14.09 9.23 -5.84
N GLU A 40 12.83 8.95 -5.52
CA GLU A 40 11.72 9.59 -6.20
C GLU A 40 11.42 10.93 -5.54
N TRP A 41 11.01 11.92 -6.33
CA TRP A 41 10.63 13.24 -5.81
C TRP A 41 9.25 13.21 -5.13
N GLY A 42 8.98 14.19 -4.27
CA GLY A 42 7.75 14.30 -3.49
C GLY A 42 8.00 14.84 -2.09
N ILE A 43 7.01 14.71 -1.22
CA ILE A 43 7.08 15.09 0.19
C ILE A 43 7.98 14.09 0.93
N ALA A 44 9.05 14.56 1.55
CA ALA A 44 9.94 13.74 2.36
C ALA A 44 9.41 13.57 3.78
N GLU A 45 8.96 14.67 4.40
CA GLU A 45 8.42 14.68 5.75
C GLU A 45 7.51 15.90 5.97
N GLY A 46 6.46 15.74 6.79
CA GLY A 46 5.56 16.83 7.17
C GLY A 46 4.73 17.36 6.00
N LEU A 47 4.66 18.69 5.89
CA LEU A 47 3.93 19.41 4.82
C LEU A 47 2.43 19.05 4.74
N GLU A 48 1.82 18.76 5.88
CA GLU A 48 0.40 18.49 5.96
C GLU A 48 -0.42 19.77 5.96
N LEU A 49 -1.56 19.78 5.28
CA LEU A 49 -2.56 20.82 5.45
C LEU A 49 -3.35 20.52 6.73
N VAL A 50 -3.32 21.44 7.69
CA VAL A 50 -3.99 21.31 8.98
C VAL A 50 -5.06 22.40 9.12
N THR A 51 -6.16 22.06 9.78
CA THR A 51 -7.32 22.94 9.95
C THR A 51 -7.49 23.35 11.40
N ALA A 52 -7.75 24.64 11.64
CA ALA A 52 -8.19 25.15 12.94
C ALA A 52 -9.59 25.78 12.80
N PRO A 53 -10.54 25.49 13.71
CA PRO A 53 -11.87 26.09 13.64
C PRO A 53 -11.80 27.60 13.89
N ARG A 54 -12.55 28.36 13.08
CA ARG A 54 -12.70 29.81 13.18
C ARG A 54 -14.17 30.21 13.05
N THR A 55 -14.45 31.46 13.36
CA THR A 55 -15.78 32.07 13.20
C THR A 55 -15.59 33.45 12.63
N ASP A 56 -16.29 33.73 11.54
CA ASP A 56 -16.29 35.06 10.93
C ASP A 56 -16.94 36.05 11.92
N PRO A 57 -16.22 37.10 12.35
CA PRO A 57 -16.74 38.07 13.30
C PRO A 57 -17.89 38.93 12.73
N LEU A 58 -18.04 39.04 11.41
CA LEU A 58 -19.07 39.85 10.75
C LEU A 58 -20.36 39.07 10.52
N THR A 59 -20.25 37.82 10.06
CA THR A 59 -21.43 37.00 9.70
C THR A 59 -21.80 35.97 10.77
N GLY A 60 -20.89 35.65 11.69
CA GLY A 60 -21.05 34.57 12.67
C GLY A 60 -20.93 33.17 12.07
N ALA A 61 -20.59 33.04 10.77
CA ALA A 61 -20.43 31.77 10.10
C ALA A 61 -19.18 31.03 10.60
N ARG A 62 -19.29 29.71 10.79
CA ARG A 62 -18.15 28.85 11.13
C ARG A 62 -17.39 28.49 9.87
N HIS A 63 -16.08 28.65 9.89
CA HIS A 63 -15.16 28.23 8.83
C HIS A 63 -13.91 27.60 9.44
N VAL A 64 -12.97 27.16 8.60
CA VAL A 64 -11.67 26.66 9.05
C VAL A 64 -10.56 27.57 8.53
N GLU A 65 -9.58 27.84 9.37
CA GLU A 65 -8.28 28.36 8.93
C GLU A 65 -7.44 27.16 8.49
N VAL A 66 -6.84 27.26 7.31
CA VAL A 66 -5.94 26.23 6.78
C VAL A 66 -4.51 26.73 6.91
N SER A 67 -3.65 25.90 7.49
CA SER A 67 -2.20 26.13 7.49
C SER A 67 -1.43 24.93 6.93
N LEU A 68 -0.30 25.22 6.30
CA LEU A 68 0.68 24.23 5.91
C LEU A 68 1.63 24.00 7.08
N ALA A 69 1.72 22.76 7.57
CA ALA A 69 2.68 22.38 8.60
C ALA A 69 4.13 22.42 8.08
N ALA A 70 5.08 22.58 9.00
CA ALA A 70 6.50 22.49 8.70
C ALA A 70 6.87 21.12 8.08
N GLY A 71 7.91 21.10 7.26
CA GLY A 71 8.36 19.90 6.60
C GLY A 71 9.28 20.15 5.42
N MET A 72 9.52 19.10 4.65
CA MET A 72 10.46 19.10 3.54
C MET A 72 9.89 18.31 2.35
N ALA A 73 10.11 18.85 1.16
CA ALA A 73 9.91 18.14 -0.10
C ALA A 73 11.20 18.15 -0.93
N VAL A 74 11.30 17.20 -1.85
CA VAL A 74 12.31 17.19 -2.91
C VAL A 74 11.56 17.29 -4.23
N ASP A 75 11.89 18.29 -5.05
CA ASP A 75 11.28 18.44 -6.37
C ASP A 75 11.94 17.53 -7.42
N GLY A 76 11.36 17.42 -8.62
CA GLY A 76 11.90 16.53 -9.67
C GLY A 76 13.24 16.98 -10.25
N THR A 77 13.70 18.19 -9.95
CA THR A 77 15.05 18.64 -10.28
C THR A 77 16.08 18.16 -9.25
N GLY A 78 15.63 17.58 -8.13
CA GLY A 78 16.46 17.17 -7.01
C GLY A 78 16.71 18.29 -6.02
N ARG A 79 15.99 19.41 -6.11
CA ARG A 79 16.11 20.53 -5.17
C ARG A 79 15.27 20.27 -3.93
N GLU A 80 15.84 20.57 -2.78
CA GLU A 80 15.15 20.53 -1.50
C GLU A 80 14.31 21.79 -1.30
N ILE A 81 13.08 21.62 -0.83
CA ILE A 81 12.15 22.71 -0.48
C ILE A 81 11.80 22.55 0.99
N VAL A 82 12.22 23.50 1.82
CA VAL A 82 12.05 23.45 3.28
C VAL A 82 11.04 24.49 3.72
N VAL A 83 10.01 24.03 4.42
CA VAL A 83 9.05 24.87 5.16
C VAL A 83 9.41 24.74 6.63
N ALA A 84 10.15 25.72 7.16
CA ALA A 84 10.72 25.63 8.51
C ALA A 84 9.67 25.78 9.62
N GLU A 85 8.61 26.56 9.37
CA GLU A 85 7.56 26.86 10.34
C GLU A 85 6.18 26.77 9.67
N PRO A 86 5.10 26.50 10.43
CA PRO A 86 3.76 26.47 9.88
C PRO A 86 3.36 27.80 9.23
N VAL A 87 2.70 27.73 8.08
CA VAL A 87 2.25 28.93 7.34
C VAL A 87 0.75 28.89 7.11
N VAL A 88 0.06 29.94 7.56
CA VAL A 88 -1.37 30.13 7.30
C VAL A 88 -1.58 30.47 5.83
N LEU A 89 -2.46 29.72 5.16
CA LEU A 89 -2.84 29.98 3.79
C LEU A 89 -3.88 31.11 3.75
N ARG A 90 -3.65 32.11 2.90
CA ARG A 90 -4.52 33.29 2.83
C ARG A 90 -5.67 33.03 1.88
N GLU A 91 -6.88 33.32 2.35
CA GLU A 91 -8.11 33.27 1.56
C GLU A 91 -8.04 34.21 0.34
N SER A 92 -7.43 35.40 0.49
CA SER A 92 -7.20 36.32 -0.63
C SER A 92 -6.37 35.71 -1.76
N ASP A 93 -5.33 34.94 -1.43
CA ASP A 93 -4.46 34.32 -2.43
C ASP A 93 -5.22 33.22 -3.20
N PHE A 94 -6.23 32.61 -2.57
CA PHE A 94 -7.14 31.68 -3.23
C PHE A 94 -8.13 32.41 -4.13
N GLU A 95 -8.77 33.47 -3.63
CA GLU A 95 -9.74 34.29 -4.37
C GLU A 95 -9.12 34.93 -5.62
N ASP A 96 -7.86 35.37 -5.55
CA ASP A 96 -7.14 35.92 -6.70
C ASP A 96 -7.04 34.93 -7.88
N VAL A 97 -7.04 33.62 -7.60
CA VAL A 97 -6.91 32.56 -8.61
C VAL A 97 -8.26 31.96 -9.02
N ASN A 98 -9.15 31.74 -8.04
CA ASN A 98 -10.37 30.93 -8.18
C ASN A 98 -11.66 31.71 -7.86
N GLY A 99 -11.59 32.99 -7.47
CA GLY A 99 -12.76 33.77 -7.02
C GLY A 99 -13.83 34.03 -8.09
N ALA A 100 -13.52 33.79 -9.37
CA ALA A 100 -14.47 33.87 -10.47
C ALA A 100 -15.18 32.53 -10.78
N ASP A 101 -14.78 31.44 -10.13
CA ASP A 101 -15.38 30.12 -10.34
C ASP A 101 -16.81 30.06 -9.81
N LEU A 102 -17.64 29.24 -10.46
CA LEU A 102 -18.97 28.94 -9.95
C LEU A 102 -18.87 28.15 -8.63
N PRO A 103 -19.78 28.39 -7.66
CA PRO A 103 -19.83 27.61 -6.43
C PRO A 103 -19.85 26.11 -6.73
N THR A 104 -18.92 25.38 -6.11
CA THR A 104 -18.72 23.95 -6.32
C THR A 104 -18.35 23.27 -5.01
N GLY A 105 -18.75 22.00 -4.86
CA GLY A 105 -18.32 21.16 -3.74
C GLY A 105 -16.96 20.49 -3.97
N GLU A 106 -16.36 20.67 -5.14
CA GLU A 106 -15.09 20.05 -5.52
C GLU A 106 -13.91 20.73 -4.82
N PRO A 107 -12.95 19.95 -4.27
CA PRO A 107 -11.80 20.52 -3.59
C PRO A 107 -10.71 20.95 -4.60
N TYR A 108 -10.06 22.07 -4.32
CA TYR A 108 -9.04 22.71 -5.16
C TYR A 108 -7.63 22.27 -4.75
N PRO A 109 -6.72 21.96 -5.71
CA PRO A 109 -5.38 21.52 -5.37
C PRO A 109 -4.51 22.64 -4.82
N VAL A 110 -3.65 22.30 -3.86
CA VAL A 110 -2.63 23.19 -3.31
C VAL A 110 -1.24 22.63 -3.62
N PHE A 111 -0.38 23.45 -4.19
CA PHE A 111 0.97 23.07 -4.59
C PHE A 111 2.04 23.82 -3.81
N LEU A 112 3.20 23.18 -3.69
CA LEU A 112 4.46 23.77 -3.26
C LEU A 112 5.41 23.85 -4.46
N ALA A 113 6.08 24.99 -4.63
CA ALA A 113 7.15 25.16 -5.61
C ALA A 113 8.35 25.85 -4.98
N SER A 114 9.55 25.56 -5.49
CA SER A 114 10.77 26.25 -5.06
C SER A 114 10.79 27.68 -5.59
N ALA A 115 11.36 28.60 -4.81
CA ALA A 115 11.53 29.99 -5.20
C ALA A 115 12.85 30.53 -4.64
N ASP A 116 13.46 31.46 -5.37
CA ASP A 116 14.60 32.21 -4.87
C ASP A 116 14.14 33.64 -4.59
N ARG A 117 14.44 34.15 -3.40
CA ARG A 117 14.16 35.54 -3.04
C ARG A 117 15.43 36.27 -2.67
N GLU A 118 15.44 37.56 -2.95
CA GLU A 118 16.46 38.44 -2.40
C GLU A 118 16.08 38.72 -0.94
N PRO A 119 16.98 38.45 0.03
CA PRO A 119 16.68 38.74 1.42
C PRO A 119 16.41 40.23 1.59
N SER A 120 15.36 40.56 2.36
CA SER A 120 15.03 41.96 2.65
C SER A 120 16.22 42.66 3.29
N ARG A 121 16.71 43.74 2.65
CA ARG A 121 17.79 44.56 3.21
C ARG A 121 17.32 45.17 4.53
N SER A 122 18.00 44.88 5.64
CA SER A 122 17.97 45.79 6.79
C SER A 122 18.58 47.11 6.33
N PRO A 123 17.91 48.27 6.52
CA PRO A 123 18.48 49.56 6.17
C PRO A 123 19.62 49.86 7.15
N VAL A 124 20.84 49.45 6.80
CA VAL A 124 22.04 49.94 7.46
C VAL A 124 22.28 51.35 6.90
N ALA A 125 21.91 52.36 7.67
CA ALA A 125 22.27 53.73 7.37
C ALA A 125 23.80 53.87 7.43
N GLY A 126 24.46 54.09 6.29
CA GLY A 126 25.85 54.56 6.30
C GLY A 126 26.84 54.04 5.25
N SER A 127 26.47 53.40 4.12
CA SER A 127 27.47 53.12 3.07
C SER A 127 27.41 54.12 1.92
N CYS A 128 28.36 55.04 1.88
CA CYS A 128 28.65 55.89 0.73
C CYS A 128 29.24 55.05 -0.42
N GLY A 129 28.62 55.12 -1.60
CA GLY A 129 29.31 54.96 -2.89
C GLY A 129 29.73 53.55 -3.29
N GLY A 130 28.77 52.72 -3.66
CA GLY A 130 29.01 51.52 -4.46
C GLY A 130 27.69 50.82 -4.73
N THR A 131 27.44 50.38 -5.97
CA THR A 131 26.39 49.41 -6.26
C THR A 131 26.71 48.15 -5.49
N ALA A 132 26.22 48.06 -4.25
CA ALA A 132 26.37 46.90 -3.39
C ALA A 132 25.73 45.71 -4.11
N GLY A 133 26.57 44.88 -4.72
CA GLY A 133 26.17 43.68 -5.41
C GLY A 133 25.46 42.73 -4.44
N ARG A 134 24.55 41.92 -4.98
CA ARG A 134 23.82 40.89 -4.24
C ARG A 134 24.82 39.96 -3.55
N THR A 135 24.76 39.86 -2.22
CA THR A 135 25.70 39.01 -1.45
C THR A 135 25.08 37.68 -1.02
N ARG A 136 23.75 37.53 -1.10
CA ARG A 136 23.01 36.34 -0.66
C ARG A 136 21.74 36.15 -1.48
N VAL A 137 21.33 34.90 -1.64
CA VAL A 137 20.04 34.47 -2.17
C VAL A 137 19.37 33.64 -1.07
N GLU A 138 18.12 33.95 -0.76
CA GLU A 138 17.30 33.14 0.13
C GLU A 138 16.60 32.06 -0.70
N GLU A 139 16.96 30.81 -0.44
CA GLU A 139 16.26 29.66 -0.99
C GLU A 139 14.96 29.47 -0.22
N THR A 140 13.83 29.72 -0.87
CA THR A 140 12.50 29.75 -0.25
C THR A 140 11.51 28.94 -1.09
N TYR A 141 10.23 29.13 -0.82
CA TYR A 141 9.14 28.44 -1.47
C TYR A 141 7.97 29.36 -1.77
N GLN A 142 7.07 28.85 -2.60
CA GLN A 142 5.77 29.45 -2.85
C GLN A 142 4.69 28.39 -2.68
N VAL A 143 3.66 28.70 -1.90
CA VAL A 143 2.42 27.93 -1.88
C VAL A 143 1.50 28.51 -2.95
N LEU A 144 0.91 27.63 -3.75
CA LEU A 144 0.15 27.98 -4.94
C LEU A 144 -1.20 27.27 -4.91
N PHE A 145 -2.28 28.02 -5.09
CA PHE A 145 -3.58 27.44 -5.38
C PHE A 145 -3.67 27.10 -6.86
N GLY A 146 -4.09 25.88 -7.17
CA GLY A 146 -4.44 25.47 -8.52
C GLY A 146 -5.92 25.54 -8.78
N ARG A 147 -6.28 25.45 -10.06
CA ARG A 147 -7.66 25.29 -10.52
C ARG A 147 -8.05 23.82 -10.49
N LEU A 148 -9.35 23.55 -10.59
CA LEU A 148 -9.85 22.19 -10.72
C LEU A 148 -9.24 21.52 -11.96
N GLY A 149 -8.62 20.35 -11.77
CA GLY A 149 -7.93 19.61 -12.84
C GLY A 149 -6.43 19.85 -12.89
N ASP A 150 -5.91 20.94 -12.30
CA ASP A 150 -4.48 21.23 -12.28
C ASP A 150 -3.68 20.17 -11.50
N GLU A 151 -4.34 19.37 -10.64
CA GLU A 151 -3.68 18.25 -9.94
C GLU A 151 -3.03 17.26 -10.90
N ARG A 152 -3.52 17.16 -12.15
CA ARG A 152 -2.98 16.27 -13.18
C ARG A 152 -1.64 16.76 -13.74
N LEU A 153 -1.38 18.06 -13.68
CA LEU A 153 -0.11 18.65 -14.14
C LEU A 153 1.07 18.02 -13.41
N VAL A 154 0.88 17.58 -12.17
CA VAL A 154 1.92 16.94 -11.35
C VAL A 154 2.43 15.65 -11.97
N ALA A 155 1.55 14.86 -12.59
CA ALA A 155 1.91 13.60 -13.23
C ALA A 155 2.64 13.81 -14.58
N ASP A 156 2.37 14.93 -15.26
CA ASP A 156 2.96 15.25 -16.56
C ASP A 156 4.39 15.79 -16.45
N GLN A 157 4.83 16.19 -15.25
CA GLN A 157 6.18 16.68 -15.00
C GLN A 157 7.23 15.57 -15.18
N ARG A 158 8.20 15.81 -16.07
CA ARG A 158 9.29 14.88 -16.35
C ARG A 158 10.60 15.35 -15.71
N PRO A 159 11.20 14.55 -14.81
CA PRO A 159 12.49 14.91 -14.22
C PRO A 159 13.55 15.13 -15.30
N PRO A 160 14.46 16.09 -15.15
CA PRO A 160 15.48 16.31 -16.17
C PRO A 160 16.48 15.15 -16.24
N GLU A 161 17.14 15.01 -17.38
CA GLU A 161 18.11 13.96 -17.69
C GLU A 161 19.31 13.88 -16.74
N VAL A 162 20.04 12.75 -16.78
CA VAL A 162 21.07 12.40 -15.80
C VAL A 162 22.20 13.46 -15.67
N GLY A 163 22.57 14.06 -16.80
CA GLY A 163 23.62 15.07 -16.90
C GLY A 163 23.14 16.52 -16.83
N ALA A 164 21.84 16.76 -16.67
CA ALA A 164 21.30 18.11 -16.66
C ALA A 164 21.78 18.88 -15.41
N ALA A 165 22.21 20.13 -15.60
CA ALA A 165 22.48 21.03 -14.50
C ALA A 165 21.22 21.19 -13.61
N PRO A 166 21.38 21.51 -12.31
CA PRO A 166 20.26 21.97 -11.51
C PRO A 166 19.57 23.13 -12.24
N ALA A 167 18.26 23.06 -12.32
CA ALA A 167 17.50 24.18 -12.85
C ALA A 167 17.55 25.33 -11.85
N ASP A 168 17.96 26.51 -12.31
CA ASP A 168 17.78 27.73 -11.55
C ASP A 168 16.31 28.17 -11.64
N PRO A 169 15.70 28.68 -10.55
CA PRO A 169 14.37 29.28 -10.63
C PRO A 169 14.31 30.36 -11.72
N PRO A 170 13.17 30.49 -12.42
CA PRO A 170 11.84 30.00 -12.05
C PRO A 170 11.40 28.72 -12.80
N VAL A 171 12.18 27.64 -12.76
CA VAL A 171 11.64 26.32 -13.16
C VAL A 171 10.58 25.90 -12.14
N ARG A 172 9.32 26.08 -12.50
CA ARG A 172 8.17 25.80 -11.64
C ARG A 172 7.92 24.29 -11.62
N TRP A 173 8.49 23.61 -10.63
CA TRP A 173 8.14 22.24 -10.29
C TRP A 173 7.06 22.22 -9.20
N LEU A 174 5.94 21.56 -9.46
CA LEU A 174 4.80 21.47 -8.54
C LEU A 174 4.87 20.19 -7.71
N VAL A 175 4.84 20.35 -6.40
CA VAL A 175 4.62 19.26 -5.43
C VAL A 175 3.20 19.42 -4.88
N LEU A 176 2.33 18.42 -5.09
CA LEU A 176 0.97 18.44 -4.55
C LEU A 176 1.00 18.22 -3.02
N LEU A 177 0.51 19.21 -2.28
CA LEU A 177 0.39 19.16 -0.82
C LEU A 177 -0.92 18.46 -0.38
N GLY A 178 -1.98 18.69 -1.14
CA GLY A 178 -3.33 18.22 -0.87
C GLY A 178 -4.35 19.13 -1.54
N TYR A 179 -5.54 19.19 -0.97
CA TYR A 179 -6.65 19.97 -1.50
C TYR A 179 -7.35 20.77 -0.40
N VAL A 180 -7.94 21.89 -0.77
CA VAL A 180 -8.78 22.73 0.10
C VAL A 180 -10.21 22.76 -0.44
N ARG A 181 -11.20 22.72 0.45
CA ARG A 181 -12.60 23.01 0.12
C ARG A 181 -12.88 24.48 0.34
N TRP A 182 -13.61 25.08 -0.59
CA TRP A 182 -14.00 26.48 -0.54
C TRP A 182 -15.51 26.61 -0.54
N THR A 183 -16.07 27.39 0.39
CA THR A 183 -17.51 27.60 0.50
C THR A 183 -17.76 28.97 1.10
N ASP A 184 -18.67 29.74 0.48
CA ASP A 184 -19.13 31.04 0.97
C ASP A 184 -18.00 32.03 1.33
N GLY A 185 -16.94 32.07 0.52
CA GLY A 185 -15.82 33.00 0.74
C GLY A 185 -14.80 32.53 1.77
N HIS A 186 -14.90 31.28 2.26
CA HIS A 186 -13.98 30.74 3.25
C HIS A 186 -13.52 29.32 2.95
N PHE A 187 -12.40 28.93 3.57
CA PHE A 187 -12.03 27.51 3.60
C PHE A 187 -12.99 26.71 4.51
N ALA A 188 -13.41 25.54 4.01
CA ALA A 188 -14.34 24.64 4.69
C ALA A 188 -13.69 23.32 5.14
N GLY A 189 -12.51 22.98 4.62
CA GLY A 189 -11.81 21.73 4.97
C GLY A 189 -10.64 21.43 4.04
N VAL A 190 -9.98 20.31 4.31
CA VAL A 190 -8.81 19.84 3.55
C VAL A 190 -8.94 18.35 3.22
N GLU A 191 -8.34 17.92 2.11
CA GLU A 191 -8.27 16.53 1.70
C GLU A 191 -6.86 16.16 1.22
N VAL A 192 -6.45 14.90 1.40
CA VAL A 192 -5.12 14.41 0.97
C VAL A 192 -5.14 13.80 -0.44
N ALA A 193 -6.33 13.54 -0.98
CA ALA A 193 -6.56 12.98 -2.29
C ALA A 193 -7.92 13.43 -2.83
N ALA A 194 -7.99 13.77 -4.11
CA ALA A 194 -9.23 14.06 -4.81
C ALA A 194 -9.09 13.62 -6.26
N ARG A 195 -10.22 13.25 -6.92
CA ARG A 195 -10.25 12.87 -8.34
C ARG A 195 -9.21 11.79 -8.73
N GLY A 196 -8.93 10.88 -7.80
CA GLY A 196 -7.95 9.78 -7.99
C GLY A 196 -6.48 10.19 -7.89
N VAL A 197 -6.18 11.44 -7.55
CA VAL A 197 -4.81 11.96 -7.42
C VAL A 197 -4.53 12.27 -5.95
N ALA A 198 -3.50 11.63 -5.39
CA ALA A 198 -3.06 11.82 -4.01
C ALA A 198 -1.70 12.53 -3.96
N ARG A 199 -1.36 13.12 -2.81
CA ARG A 199 -0.02 13.66 -2.57
C ARG A 199 1.05 12.59 -2.78
N ARG A 200 2.15 12.98 -3.44
CA ARG A 200 3.29 12.10 -3.69
C ARG A 200 4.31 12.24 -2.55
N HIS A 201 4.81 11.11 -2.05
CA HIS A 201 5.91 11.09 -1.09
C HIS A 201 7.22 10.73 -1.80
N ALA A 202 8.33 11.22 -1.27
CA ALA A 202 9.64 10.84 -1.74
C ALA A 202 9.85 9.33 -1.55
N GLY A 203 10.45 8.70 -2.56
CA GLY A 203 10.69 7.26 -2.62
C GLY A 203 12.18 6.92 -2.62
N VAL A 204 12.51 5.64 -2.60
CA VAL A 204 13.89 5.14 -2.70
C VAL A 204 14.05 4.30 -3.96
N ARG A 205 15.14 4.51 -4.69
CA ARG A 205 15.57 3.68 -5.82
C ARG A 205 16.81 2.90 -5.41
N ALA A 206 16.66 1.60 -5.19
CA ALA A 206 17.75 0.73 -4.78
C ALA A 206 17.54 -0.70 -5.27
N ASP A 207 18.59 -1.31 -5.82
CA ASP A 207 18.63 -2.75 -6.11
C ASP A 207 18.92 -3.58 -4.86
N THR A 208 19.54 -2.97 -3.84
CA THR A 208 19.93 -3.65 -2.59
C THR A 208 19.60 -2.78 -1.38
N VAL A 209 18.83 -3.35 -0.44
CA VAL A 209 18.57 -2.78 0.89
C VAL A 209 19.06 -3.78 1.93
N SER A 210 20.08 -3.39 2.70
CA SER A 210 20.70 -4.26 3.69
C SER A 210 20.61 -3.66 5.10
N ALA A 211 20.25 -4.49 6.06
CA ALA A 211 20.21 -4.11 7.46
C ALA A 211 21.44 -4.64 8.20
N ARG A 212 22.33 -3.74 8.64
CA ARG A 212 23.56 -4.12 9.36
C ARG A 212 23.30 -4.80 10.71
N ALA A 213 22.14 -4.54 11.30
CA ALA A 213 21.71 -5.16 12.55
C ALA A 213 21.11 -6.57 12.35
N GLY A 214 21.10 -7.10 11.12
CA GLY A 214 20.59 -8.44 10.82
C GLY A 214 19.07 -8.54 10.65
N SER A 215 18.32 -7.44 10.81
CA SER A 215 16.87 -7.41 10.59
C SER A 215 16.44 -6.16 9.84
N LEU A 216 15.69 -6.34 8.74
CA LEU A 216 15.09 -5.28 7.95
C LEU A 216 13.58 -5.26 8.20
N THR A 217 13.05 -4.11 8.64
CA THR A 217 11.61 -3.92 8.88
C THR A 217 11.05 -2.88 7.91
N LEU A 218 10.01 -3.24 7.18
CA LEU A 218 9.25 -2.37 6.28
C LEU A 218 7.87 -2.11 6.89
N ARG A 219 7.44 -0.85 6.89
CA ARG A 219 6.16 -0.40 7.47
C ARG A 219 5.48 0.58 6.52
N ALA A 220 4.15 0.61 6.56
CA ALA A 220 3.37 1.60 5.82
C ALA A 220 3.36 2.97 6.53
N ASP A 221 3.43 2.97 7.86
CA ASP A 221 3.45 4.19 8.68
C ASP A 221 4.90 4.57 9.07
N PRO A 222 5.27 5.87 9.03
CA PRO A 222 6.58 6.33 9.49
C PRO A 222 6.82 6.04 10.98
N ALA A 223 5.79 6.25 11.80
CA ALA A 223 5.82 5.96 13.22
C ALA A 223 5.50 4.47 13.48
N ALA A 224 6.20 3.87 14.44
CA ALA A 224 5.86 2.55 14.95
C ALA A 224 4.54 2.65 15.71
N ARG A 225 3.49 2.00 15.20
CA ARG A 225 2.17 2.00 15.83
C ARG A 225 1.69 0.58 15.98
N GLU A 226 1.25 0.25 17.18
CA GLU A 226 0.70 -1.07 17.49
C GLU A 226 -0.52 -1.37 16.60
N GLY A 227 -0.65 -2.63 16.18
CA GLY A 227 -1.74 -3.08 15.32
C GLY A 227 -1.60 -2.68 13.84
N ARG A 228 -0.52 -1.99 13.44
CA ARG A 228 -0.25 -1.66 12.04
C ARG A 228 0.58 -2.73 11.34
N PRO A 229 0.38 -2.93 10.03
CA PRO A 229 1.09 -3.96 9.29
C PRO A 229 2.58 -3.67 9.19
N ALA A 230 3.38 -4.71 9.35
CA ALA A 230 4.82 -4.68 9.15
C ALA A 230 5.29 -5.95 8.44
N LEU A 231 6.35 -5.81 7.63
CA LEU A 231 7.07 -6.91 7.02
C LEU A 231 8.50 -6.91 7.56
N VAL A 232 8.94 -8.04 8.12
CA VAL A 232 10.27 -8.19 8.70
C VAL A 232 11.01 -9.30 7.98
N LEU A 233 12.20 -8.97 7.47
CA LEU A 233 13.19 -9.94 7.02
C LEU A 233 14.25 -10.07 8.12
N SER A 234 14.32 -11.22 8.77
CA SER A 234 15.30 -11.54 9.81
C SER A 234 16.37 -12.47 9.25
N GLY A 235 17.63 -12.04 9.35
CA GLY A 235 18.82 -12.84 9.05
C GLY A 235 19.36 -13.60 10.27
N GLY A 236 18.56 -13.79 11.32
CA GLY A 236 18.91 -14.64 12.46
C GLY A 236 19.06 -16.12 12.08
N ASP A 237 19.34 -16.98 13.06
CA ASP A 237 19.38 -18.43 12.88
C ASP A 237 18.25 -19.09 13.68
N PRO A 238 17.19 -19.60 13.03
CA PRO A 238 16.98 -19.66 11.58
C PRO A 238 16.47 -18.34 10.97
N PRO A 239 16.80 -18.02 9.69
CA PRO A 239 16.28 -16.84 9.03
C PRO A 239 14.77 -16.96 8.77
N SER A 240 14.09 -15.82 8.67
CA SER A 240 12.64 -15.79 8.44
C SER A 240 12.18 -14.51 7.75
N LEU A 241 11.07 -14.64 7.03
CA LEU A 241 10.25 -13.52 6.56
C LEU A 241 8.91 -13.56 7.28
N VAL A 242 8.55 -12.47 7.94
CA VAL A 242 7.34 -12.36 8.76
C VAL A 242 6.51 -11.17 8.29
N PHE A 243 5.26 -11.41 7.93
CA PHE A 243 4.25 -10.38 7.79
C PHE A 243 3.26 -10.48 8.95
N GLY A 244 2.94 -9.35 9.57
CA GLY A 244 2.08 -9.35 10.74
C GLY A 244 1.76 -7.97 11.27
N LEU A 245 1.27 -7.92 12.51
CA LEU A 245 0.91 -6.68 13.19
C LEU A 245 2.02 -6.25 14.14
N TYR A 246 2.46 -5.01 14.01
CA TYR A 246 3.47 -4.45 14.89
C TYR A 246 2.95 -4.40 16.34
N GLN A 247 3.80 -4.73 17.30
CA GLN A 247 3.50 -4.73 18.72
C GLN A 247 4.26 -3.60 19.44
N GLY A 248 3.71 -3.09 20.55
CA GLY A 248 4.32 -1.99 21.30
C GLY A 248 5.71 -2.28 21.90
N ASN A 249 6.11 -3.56 21.97
CA ASN A 249 7.42 -4.03 22.42
C ASN A 249 8.48 -4.07 21.29
N GLY A 250 8.12 -3.66 20.07
CA GLY A 250 9.01 -3.65 18.92
C GLY A 250 9.03 -4.93 18.08
N THR A 251 8.27 -5.96 18.45
CA THR A 251 8.13 -7.20 17.66
C THR A 251 6.93 -7.14 16.72
N VAL A 252 6.77 -8.17 15.88
CA VAL A 252 5.63 -8.32 14.97
C VAL A 252 4.90 -9.60 15.32
N ASP A 253 3.61 -9.50 15.59
CA ASP A 253 2.71 -10.64 15.79
C ASP A 253 2.44 -11.30 14.42
N PRO A 254 2.93 -12.52 14.19
CA PRO A 254 2.97 -13.11 12.85
C PRO A 254 1.57 -13.52 12.37
N LEU A 255 1.14 -12.95 11.24
CA LEU A 255 -0.03 -13.42 10.48
C LEU A 255 0.37 -14.39 9.37
N MET A 256 1.56 -14.20 8.81
CA MET A 256 2.19 -15.06 7.81
C MET A 256 3.70 -15.15 8.08
N THR A 257 4.24 -16.36 8.09
CA THR A 257 5.68 -16.61 8.26
C THR A 257 6.20 -17.55 7.20
N VAL A 258 7.30 -17.18 6.54
CA VAL A 258 8.14 -18.07 5.73
C VAL A 258 9.40 -18.37 6.54
N ALA A 259 9.53 -19.63 6.98
CA ALA A 259 10.69 -20.10 7.74
C ALA A 259 11.85 -20.52 6.82
N ALA A 260 13.06 -20.59 7.37
CA ALA A 260 14.28 -20.98 6.65
C ALA A 260 14.20 -22.32 5.91
N ASN A 261 13.41 -23.26 6.41
CA ASN A 261 13.19 -24.57 5.81
C ASN A 261 12.12 -24.57 4.70
N GLY A 262 11.58 -23.41 4.34
CA GLY A 262 10.53 -23.24 3.34
C GLY A 262 9.11 -23.42 3.87
N ASN A 263 8.92 -23.70 5.17
CA ASN A 263 7.58 -23.83 5.74
C ASN A 263 6.86 -22.47 5.73
N LEU A 264 5.62 -22.50 5.27
CA LEU A 264 4.69 -21.37 5.29
C LEU A 264 3.66 -21.59 6.39
N SER A 265 3.58 -20.67 7.36
CA SER A 265 2.54 -20.64 8.38
C SER A 265 1.64 -19.43 8.16
N ILE A 266 0.32 -19.61 8.23
CA ILE A 266 -0.69 -18.57 8.01
C ILE A 266 -1.78 -18.74 9.08
N GLN A 267 -2.11 -17.68 9.82
CA GLN A 267 -3.19 -17.72 10.82
C GLN A 267 -4.60 -17.57 10.20
N GLY A 268 -4.69 -17.10 8.94
CA GLY A 268 -5.93 -16.97 8.17
C GLY A 268 -6.10 -18.02 7.05
N SER A 269 -6.91 -17.69 6.05
CA SER A 269 -7.10 -18.52 4.86
C SER A 269 -6.13 -18.14 3.74
N PHE A 270 -5.59 -19.14 3.03
CA PHE A 270 -4.86 -18.96 1.78
C PHE A 270 -5.70 -19.44 0.60
N SER A 271 -5.97 -18.59 -0.38
CA SER A 271 -6.63 -18.96 -1.63
C SER A 271 -5.60 -19.06 -2.75
N GLY A 272 -5.30 -20.28 -3.21
CA GLY A 272 -4.38 -20.53 -4.32
C GLY A 272 -5.00 -21.44 -5.38
N ARG A 273 -4.51 -21.38 -6.62
CA ARG A 273 -4.86 -22.38 -7.63
C ARG A 273 -4.25 -23.72 -7.22
N ILE A 274 -5.09 -24.75 -7.23
CA ILE A 274 -4.70 -26.11 -6.89
C ILE A 274 -3.60 -26.54 -7.86
N SER A 275 -2.42 -26.85 -7.33
CA SER A 275 -1.31 -27.36 -8.13
C SER A 275 -1.64 -28.76 -8.63
N VAL A 276 -1.31 -29.03 -9.89
CA VAL A 276 -1.36 -30.38 -10.47
C VAL A 276 -0.64 -31.37 -9.55
N GLY A 277 -1.25 -32.53 -9.30
CA GLY A 277 -0.69 -33.55 -8.40
C GLY A 277 -0.98 -33.37 -6.91
N SER A 278 -1.75 -32.36 -6.52
CA SER A 278 -2.26 -32.25 -5.14
C SER A 278 -3.56 -33.05 -4.93
N VAL A 279 -3.72 -33.59 -3.73
CA VAL A 279 -4.93 -34.29 -3.28
C VAL A 279 -5.59 -33.44 -2.20
N LEU A 280 -6.82 -33.02 -2.45
CA LEU A 280 -7.64 -32.31 -1.47
C LEU A 280 -8.58 -33.29 -0.78
N VAL A 281 -8.79 -33.11 0.53
CA VAL A 281 -9.55 -34.05 1.34
C VAL A 281 -10.71 -33.33 2.02
N GLN A 282 -11.89 -33.94 1.97
CA GLN A 282 -13.06 -33.56 2.76
C GLN A 282 -13.61 -34.79 3.46
N SER A 283 -13.80 -34.72 4.77
CA SER A 283 -14.44 -35.78 5.54
C SER A 283 -15.61 -35.25 6.37
N GLY A 284 -16.46 -36.16 6.84
CA GLY A 284 -17.59 -35.82 7.69
C GLY A 284 -18.59 -36.96 7.80
N THR A 285 -19.80 -36.62 8.25
CA THR A 285 -20.95 -37.53 8.31
C THR A 285 -22.02 -37.10 7.32
N ALA A 286 -22.72 -38.06 6.73
CA ALA A 286 -23.84 -37.81 5.82
C ALA A 286 -24.95 -38.85 6.03
N THR A 287 -26.20 -38.46 5.81
CA THR A 287 -27.36 -39.37 5.81
C THR A 287 -27.76 -39.73 4.38
N ASP A 288 -28.54 -40.80 4.24
CA ASP A 288 -29.17 -41.19 2.97
C ASP A 288 -29.80 -39.98 2.25
N GLY A 289 -29.52 -39.85 0.94
CA GLY A 289 -29.98 -38.75 0.09
C GLY A 289 -29.15 -37.46 0.17
N THR A 290 -28.21 -37.34 1.10
CA THR A 290 -27.36 -36.14 1.24
C THR A 290 -26.37 -36.01 0.09
N LEU A 291 -26.26 -34.81 -0.49
CA LEU A 291 -25.22 -34.49 -1.47
C LEU A 291 -23.88 -34.31 -0.75
N LEU A 292 -22.86 -35.09 -1.13
CA LEU A 292 -21.54 -34.97 -0.50
C LEU A 292 -20.87 -33.64 -0.87
N PRO A 293 -20.28 -32.93 0.11
CA PRO A 293 -19.53 -31.71 -0.17
C PRO A 293 -18.25 -32.03 -0.95
N LEU A 294 -17.85 -31.09 -1.80
CA LEU A 294 -16.53 -31.13 -2.44
C LEU A 294 -15.48 -30.54 -1.50
N PRO A 295 -14.21 -30.99 -1.57
CA PRO A 295 -13.11 -30.31 -0.90
C PRO A 295 -13.01 -28.83 -1.31
N ALA A 296 -12.58 -27.98 -0.37
CA ALA A 296 -12.44 -26.55 -0.61
C ALA A 296 -11.57 -26.26 -1.84
N GLY A 297 -12.06 -25.41 -2.74
CA GLY A 297 -11.36 -25.07 -4.00
C GLY A 297 -11.72 -25.96 -5.20
N VAL A 298 -12.49 -27.04 -5.00
CA VAL A 298 -13.00 -27.89 -6.09
C VAL A 298 -14.42 -27.47 -6.46
N THR A 299 -14.63 -27.21 -7.74
CA THR A 299 -15.93 -26.82 -8.29
C THR A 299 -16.65 -28.02 -8.94
N PRO A 300 -17.99 -28.06 -8.97
CA PRO A 300 -18.74 -29.10 -9.68
C PRO A 300 -18.35 -29.20 -11.17
N GLU A 301 -18.07 -28.07 -11.81
CA GLU A 301 -17.68 -27.99 -13.22
C GLU A 301 -16.33 -28.70 -13.45
N GLN A 302 -15.34 -28.51 -12.56
CA GLN A 302 -14.06 -29.22 -12.68
C GLN A 302 -14.20 -30.74 -12.58
N VAL A 303 -15.16 -31.23 -11.79
CA VAL A 303 -15.46 -32.66 -11.68
C VAL A 303 -16.20 -33.15 -12.94
N ALA A 304 -17.19 -32.39 -13.40
CA ALA A 304 -17.97 -32.72 -14.60
C ALA A 304 -17.10 -32.75 -15.88
N ASP A 305 -16.14 -31.82 -15.98
CA ASP A 305 -15.19 -31.72 -17.10
C ASP A 305 -14.06 -32.77 -17.02
N GLY A 306 -14.04 -33.64 -16.00
CA GLY A 306 -12.98 -34.65 -15.81
C GLY A 306 -11.62 -34.09 -15.39
N ARG A 307 -11.52 -32.79 -15.05
CA ARG A 307 -10.28 -32.15 -14.59
C ARG A 307 -9.90 -32.56 -13.17
N VAL A 308 -10.87 -33.02 -12.39
CA VAL A 308 -10.70 -33.53 -11.02
C VAL A 308 -11.37 -34.88 -10.90
N VAL A 309 -10.61 -35.88 -10.43
CA VAL A 309 -11.12 -37.22 -10.12
C VAL A 309 -11.46 -37.28 -8.64
N LEU A 310 -12.67 -37.74 -8.32
CA LEU A 310 -13.11 -37.95 -6.94
C LEU A 310 -12.96 -39.43 -6.56
N HIS A 311 -12.25 -39.71 -5.48
CA HIS A 311 -12.30 -40.99 -4.78
C HIS A 311 -13.13 -40.83 -3.52
N VAL A 312 -14.22 -41.59 -3.42
CA VAL A 312 -15.12 -41.51 -2.26
C VAL A 312 -15.11 -42.83 -1.51
N HIS A 313 -14.81 -42.75 -0.21
CA HIS A 313 -14.94 -43.87 0.72
C HIS A 313 -16.09 -43.59 1.68
N LEU A 314 -16.99 -44.56 1.83
CA LEU A 314 -18.11 -44.52 2.76
C LEU A 314 -17.98 -45.62 3.80
N THR A 315 -18.21 -45.28 5.06
CA THR A 315 -18.28 -46.24 6.17
C THR A 315 -19.67 -46.15 6.83
N PRO A 316 -20.54 -47.15 6.68
CA PRO A 316 -21.87 -47.15 7.29
C PRO A 316 -21.80 -47.09 8.81
N ARG A 317 -22.64 -46.25 9.42
CA ARG A 317 -22.81 -46.19 10.87
C ARG A 317 -23.91 -47.14 11.30
N VAL A 318 -23.59 -47.99 12.28
CA VAL A 318 -24.60 -48.78 12.99
C VAL A 318 -25.32 -47.85 13.97
N PRO A 319 -26.65 -47.68 13.87
CA PRO A 319 -27.40 -46.85 14.80
C PRO A 319 -27.37 -47.45 16.20
N ALA A 320 -27.42 -46.60 17.23
CA ALA A 320 -27.64 -47.07 18.60
C ALA A 320 -29.04 -47.70 18.70
N THR A 321 -29.12 -48.93 19.20
CA THR A 321 -30.39 -49.68 19.33
C THR A 321 -31.13 -49.34 20.62
N ARG A 322 -32.45 -49.51 20.61
CA ARG A 322 -33.29 -49.51 21.82
C ARG A 322 -33.40 -50.89 22.48
N SER A 323 -33.05 -51.94 21.75
CA SER A 323 -33.12 -53.34 22.16
C SER A 323 -31.76 -53.97 21.92
N ASP A 324 -31.23 -54.68 22.93
CA ASP A 324 -29.95 -55.38 22.84
C ASP A 324 -30.00 -56.58 21.87
N SER A 325 -31.20 -57.03 21.45
CA SER A 325 -31.38 -58.11 20.48
C SER A 325 -31.49 -57.64 19.03
N ALA A 326 -31.59 -56.33 18.78
CA ALA A 326 -31.73 -55.82 17.42
C ALA A 326 -30.43 -55.98 16.60
N LEU A 327 -30.53 -56.60 15.43
CA LEU A 327 -29.43 -56.83 14.51
C LEU A 327 -29.51 -55.85 13.33
N HIS A 328 -28.34 -55.37 12.91
CA HIS A 328 -28.18 -54.42 11.81
C HIS A 328 -27.34 -55.02 10.69
N SER A 329 -27.78 -54.81 9.45
CA SER A 329 -27.00 -55.15 8.28
C SER A 329 -27.08 -54.04 7.25
N THR A 330 -25.94 -53.68 6.66
CA THR A 330 -25.90 -52.71 5.56
C THR A 330 -26.44 -53.37 4.30
N VAL A 331 -27.54 -52.84 3.77
CA VAL A 331 -28.12 -53.29 2.49
C VAL A 331 -27.42 -52.59 1.34
N GLU A 332 -27.19 -51.28 1.48
CA GLU A 332 -26.54 -50.45 0.47
C GLU A 332 -25.74 -49.35 1.16
N ALA A 333 -24.55 -49.07 0.63
CA ALA A 333 -23.71 -47.93 1.01
C ALA A 333 -22.88 -47.50 -0.20
N ALA A 334 -23.43 -46.59 -1.00
CA ALA A 334 -22.84 -46.16 -2.25
C ALA A 334 -23.05 -44.66 -2.48
N VAL A 335 -22.33 -44.10 -3.44
CA VAL A 335 -22.53 -42.72 -3.92
C VAL A 335 -23.08 -42.77 -5.33
N GLY A 336 -24.20 -42.07 -5.57
CA GLY A 336 -24.79 -41.94 -6.90
C GLY A 336 -23.97 -41.06 -7.84
N PRO A 337 -24.30 -41.05 -9.15
CA PRO A 337 -23.61 -40.22 -10.13
C PRO A 337 -23.76 -38.71 -9.87
N ASP A 338 -24.80 -38.31 -9.15
CA ASP A 338 -25.06 -36.95 -8.69
C ASP A 338 -24.38 -36.61 -7.34
N ARG A 339 -23.48 -37.49 -6.85
CA ARG A 339 -22.77 -37.38 -5.56
C ARG A 339 -23.67 -37.49 -4.33
N ARG A 340 -24.90 -37.99 -4.48
CA ARG A 340 -25.77 -38.28 -3.33
C ARG A 340 -25.44 -39.62 -2.69
N VAL A 341 -25.37 -39.63 -1.37
CA VAL A 341 -25.22 -40.86 -0.59
C VAL A 341 -26.49 -41.70 -0.71
N ARG A 342 -26.31 -43.00 -0.94
CA ARG A 342 -27.34 -44.02 -0.78
C ARG A 342 -26.91 -44.96 0.34
N CYS A 343 -27.61 -44.90 1.46
CA CYS A 343 -27.32 -45.73 2.62
C CYS A 343 -28.60 -46.32 3.18
N ARG A 344 -28.75 -47.64 3.09
CA ARG A 344 -29.89 -48.37 3.67
C ARG A 344 -29.38 -49.39 4.66
N ILE A 345 -29.93 -49.33 5.86
CA ILE A 345 -29.65 -50.27 6.94
C ILE A 345 -30.91 -51.10 7.17
N ARG A 346 -30.75 -52.41 7.10
CA ARG A 346 -31.76 -53.37 7.51
C ARG A 346 -31.68 -53.56 9.01
N VAL A 347 -32.82 -53.45 9.66
CA VAL A 347 -32.98 -53.73 11.09
C VAL A 347 -33.98 -54.85 11.25
N PHE A 348 -33.61 -55.85 12.02
CA PHE A 348 -34.54 -56.89 12.45
C PHE A 348 -34.21 -57.31 13.88
N ASP A 349 -35.25 -57.59 14.67
CA ASP A 349 -35.10 -58.10 16.03
C ASP A 349 -35.64 -59.55 16.05
N PRO A 350 -34.78 -60.56 16.19
CA PRO A 350 -35.19 -61.96 16.17
C PRO A 350 -36.03 -62.35 17.39
N LEU A 351 -36.07 -61.53 18.45
CA LEU A 351 -36.86 -61.77 19.66
C LEU A 351 -38.20 -61.01 19.67
N ALA A 352 -38.44 -60.12 18.69
CA ALA A 352 -39.72 -59.45 18.54
C ALA A 352 -40.80 -60.43 18.04
N SER A 353 -42.04 -60.27 18.52
CA SER A 353 -43.20 -61.02 18.05
C SER A 353 -44.31 -60.04 17.63
N PRO A 354 -44.63 -59.94 16.33
CA PRO A 354 -44.02 -60.66 15.21
C PRO A 354 -42.58 -60.18 14.90
N VAL A 355 -41.78 -61.06 14.29
CA VAL A 355 -40.47 -60.67 13.74
C VAL A 355 -40.71 -59.82 12.50
N GLU A 356 -40.30 -58.56 12.55
CA GLU A 356 -40.40 -57.65 11.42
C GLU A 356 -39.01 -57.24 10.93
N VAL A 357 -38.84 -57.22 9.61
CA VAL A 357 -37.62 -56.76 8.94
C VAL A 357 -37.93 -55.41 8.29
N HIS A 358 -37.20 -54.37 8.70
CA HIS A 358 -37.40 -53.02 8.20
C HIS A 358 -36.12 -52.48 7.61
N ASP A 359 -36.19 -51.99 6.36
CA ASP A 359 -35.11 -51.22 5.76
C ASP A 359 -35.34 -49.73 6.04
N ARG A 360 -34.32 -49.06 6.58
CA ARG A 360 -34.40 -47.64 6.95
C ARG A 360 -33.21 -46.86 6.40
N PRO A 361 -33.37 -45.54 6.16
CA PRO A 361 -32.26 -44.65 5.85
C PRO A 361 -31.15 -44.74 6.90
N GLY A 362 -29.91 -44.90 6.44
CA GLY A 362 -28.71 -44.97 7.28
C GLY A 362 -27.89 -43.67 7.27
N ALA A 363 -26.91 -43.63 8.16
CA ALA A 363 -25.85 -42.61 8.16
C ALA A 363 -24.51 -43.26 7.78
N VAL A 364 -23.61 -42.47 7.20
CA VAL A 364 -22.25 -42.88 6.85
C VAL A 364 -21.26 -41.84 7.35
N ASP A 365 -20.06 -42.29 7.72
CA ASP A 365 -18.86 -41.47 7.66
C ASP A 365 -18.36 -41.46 6.22
N PHE A 366 -17.93 -40.31 5.73
CA PHE A 366 -17.41 -40.17 4.38
C PHE A 366 -16.01 -39.56 4.36
N LEU A 367 -15.26 -39.95 3.34
CA LEU A 367 -13.99 -39.34 2.94
C LEU A 367 -14.04 -39.12 1.42
N VAL A 368 -14.01 -37.87 0.99
CA VAL A 368 -13.90 -37.46 -0.42
C VAL A 368 -12.49 -36.95 -0.66
N LEU A 369 -11.77 -37.62 -1.56
CA LEU A 369 -10.46 -37.21 -2.06
C LEU A 369 -10.63 -36.66 -3.47
N ALA A 370 -10.19 -35.43 -3.70
CA ALA A 370 -10.15 -34.82 -5.02
C ALA A 370 -8.71 -34.78 -5.52
N ALA A 371 -8.41 -35.56 -6.56
CA ALA A 371 -7.12 -35.55 -7.23
C ALA A 371 -7.22 -34.74 -8.52
N VAL A 372 -6.37 -33.71 -8.66
CA VAL A 372 -6.25 -32.97 -9.93
C VAL A 372 -5.44 -33.82 -10.90
N ALA A 373 -6.06 -34.20 -12.02
CA ALA A 373 -5.39 -34.98 -13.06
C ALA A 373 -4.15 -34.21 -13.55
N ALA A 374 -3.03 -34.93 -13.76
CA ALA A 374 -1.92 -34.37 -14.49
C ALA A 374 -2.40 -34.02 -15.90
N ALA A 375 -2.09 -32.83 -16.39
CA ALA A 375 -2.27 -32.56 -17.81
C ALA A 375 -1.41 -33.57 -18.56
N ASP A 376 -2.05 -34.48 -19.30
CA ASP A 376 -1.35 -35.46 -20.13
C ASP A 376 -0.51 -34.71 -21.17
N GLY A 377 0.75 -34.49 -20.83
CA GLY A 377 1.78 -34.11 -21.79
C GLY A 377 2.08 -35.32 -22.67
N GLY A 378 1.27 -35.52 -23.71
CA GLY A 378 1.45 -36.64 -24.64
C GLY A 378 0.60 -36.50 -25.89
N GLY A 379 1.16 -35.84 -26.92
CA GLY A 379 0.49 -35.65 -28.20
C GLY A 379 0.28 -36.94 -29.01
N ARG A 380 -0.67 -36.85 -29.96
CA ARG A 380 -0.56 -37.36 -31.34
C ARG A 380 -1.75 -36.86 -32.18
N GLY A 381 -1.43 -36.37 -33.38
CA GLY A 381 -2.33 -35.75 -34.35
C GLY A 381 -1.56 -34.76 -35.19
#